data_AF-A0AA36HXP3-F1
#
_entry.id   AF-A0AA36HXP3-F1
#
_cell.length_a   1.000
_cell.length_b   1.000
_cell.length_c   1.000
_cell.angle_alpha   90.00
_cell.angle_beta   90.00
_cell.angle_gamma   90.00
#
_symmetry.space_group_name_H-M   'P 1'
#
loop_
_entity.id
_entity.type
_entity.pdbx_description
1 polymer ?
#
loop_
_entity_poly.entity_id
_entity_poly.type
_entity_poly.pdbx_seq_one_letter_code
_entity_poly.pdbx_strand_id
1 'polypeptide(L)'
;MAIPLYPACYTTCMATCLSAGAAAAGVVPPAGLAGAAACASGCAALCAPSCFADDTTLQLAELPRGSSAVKIGEVQTGKRVWTLQNGQPMPALVVENRRLEGSFGFVELAVVSEGMEVNITITEDHNMPRLRRPHPSASFSEEDLEVVLAKELMLGDMMAIHTPGGVSLGVLAGLHLVQKGVKHVLSTATGSVLANGVLSSTICDGREKVYNRSSWSMTLQQWWAMHAERFAL
;
A
#
# COMPACT_ATOMS: atom_id res chain seq x y z
N MET A 1 14.13 -11.72 -16.62
CA MET A 1 12.85 -11.14 -17.11
C MET A 1 11.69 -11.74 -16.32
N ALA A 2 11.32 -11.12 -15.20
CA ALA A 2 10.20 -11.60 -14.37
C ALA A 2 8.88 -11.27 -15.08
N ILE A 3 8.07 -12.30 -15.37
CA ILE A 3 6.74 -12.14 -15.96
C ILE A 3 5.92 -11.22 -15.03
N PRO A 4 5.20 -10.22 -15.53
CA PRO A 4 4.26 -9.48 -14.71
C PRO A 4 3.23 -10.48 -14.16
N LEU A 5 3.32 -10.76 -12.86
CA LEU A 5 2.56 -11.80 -12.17
C LEU A 5 1.07 -11.43 -12.02
N TYR A 6 0.73 -10.14 -12.13
CA TYR A 6 -0.65 -9.67 -12.10
C TYR A 6 -1.45 -10.19 -13.30
N PRO A 7 -1.05 -10.00 -14.58
CA PRO A 7 -1.70 -10.60 -15.73
C PRO A 7 -1.94 -12.10 -15.58
N ALA A 8 -0.94 -12.88 -15.17
CA ALA A 8 -1.07 -14.33 -15.04
C ALA A 8 -2.05 -14.75 -13.94
N CYS A 9 -2.02 -14.08 -12.78
CA CYS A 9 -3.01 -14.32 -11.73
C CYS A 9 -4.41 -13.92 -12.17
N TYR A 10 -4.54 -12.74 -12.76
CA TYR A 10 -5.81 -12.18 -13.16
C TYR A 10 -6.46 -13.03 -14.24
N THR A 11 -5.71 -13.47 -15.26
CA THR A 11 -6.21 -14.34 -16.32
C THR A 11 -6.62 -15.70 -15.80
N THR A 12 -5.83 -16.30 -14.89
CA THR A 12 -6.17 -17.60 -14.28
C THR A 12 -7.42 -17.50 -13.42
N CYS A 13 -7.53 -16.45 -12.61
CA CYS A 13 -8.72 -16.18 -11.80
C CYS A 13 -9.95 -15.94 -12.69
N MET A 14 -9.81 -15.13 -13.74
CA MET A 14 -10.91 -14.86 -14.67
C MET A 14 -11.35 -16.10 -15.43
N ALA A 15 -10.41 -16.94 -15.90
CA ALA A 15 -10.73 -18.21 -16.55
C ALA A 15 -11.51 -19.15 -15.62
N THR A 16 -11.12 -19.21 -14.35
CA THR A 16 -11.81 -20.02 -13.33
C THR A 16 -13.21 -19.46 -13.02
N CYS A 17 -13.33 -18.14 -12.88
CA CYS A 17 -14.61 -17.49 -12.58
C CYS A 17 -15.61 -17.61 -13.74
N LEU A 18 -15.15 -17.43 -14.99
CA LEU A 18 -15.98 -17.55 -16.18
C LEU A 18 -16.39 -19.01 -16.46
N SER A 19 -15.52 -19.99 -16.22
CA SER A 19 -15.86 -21.41 -16.38
C SER A 19 -16.88 -21.87 -15.33
N ALA A 20 -16.75 -21.43 -14.08
CA ALA A 20 -17.74 -21.68 -13.04
C ALA A 20 -19.10 -21.04 -13.36
N GLY A 21 -19.10 -19.80 -13.86
CA GLY A 21 -20.32 -19.12 -14.30
C GLY A 21 -21.00 -19.78 -15.51
N ALA A 22 -20.22 -20.24 -16.49
CA ALA A 22 -20.74 -20.92 -17.67
C ALA A 22 -21.42 -22.27 -17.34
N ALA A 23 -20.92 -23.00 -16.34
CA ALA A 23 -21.55 -24.22 -15.86
C ALA A 23 -22.93 -23.98 -15.22
N ALA A 24 -23.13 -22.81 -14.60
CA ALA A 24 -24.41 -22.43 -13.98
C ALA A 24 -25.42 -21.82 -14.97
N ALA A 25 -24.95 -21.24 -16.08
CA ALA A 25 -25.78 -20.51 -17.05
C ALA A 25 -26.56 -21.40 -18.04
N GLY A 26 -26.38 -22.72 -18.03
CA GLY A 26 -27.09 -23.66 -18.90
C GLY A 26 -28.61 -23.73 -18.72
N VAL A 27 -29.19 -22.95 -17.80
CA VAL A 27 -30.61 -23.03 -17.42
C VAL A 27 -31.36 -21.70 -17.52
N VAL A 28 -30.71 -20.52 -17.64
CA VAL A 28 -31.43 -19.21 -17.60
C VAL A 28 -30.71 -18.08 -18.38
N PRO A 29 -31.36 -17.40 -19.36
CA PRO A 29 -30.89 -16.14 -19.96
C PRO A 29 -31.43 -14.92 -19.18
N PRO A 30 -30.97 -13.65 -19.32
CA PRO A 30 -29.72 -13.06 -19.81
C PRO A 30 -28.94 -12.34 -18.67
N ALA A 31 -28.89 -12.91 -17.45
CA ALA A 31 -28.21 -12.30 -16.29
C ALA A 31 -26.66 -12.28 -16.35
N GLY A 32 -26.05 -12.69 -17.47
CA GLY A 32 -24.62 -12.99 -17.59
C GLY A 32 -23.66 -11.80 -17.48
N LEU A 33 -24.11 -10.57 -17.73
CA LEU A 33 -23.21 -9.39 -17.73
C LEU A 33 -22.82 -8.93 -16.32
N ALA A 34 -23.71 -9.07 -15.33
CA ALA A 34 -23.41 -8.69 -13.95
C ALA A 34 -22.37 -9.61 -13.30
N GLY A 35 -22.40 -10.92 -13.64
CA GLY A 35 -21.46 -11.90 -13.14
C GLY A 35 -20.02 -11.66 -13.61
N ALA A 36 -19.84 -11.25 -14.87
CA ALA A 36 -18.51 -10.97 -15.42
C ALA A 36 -17.81 -9.78 -14.74
N ALA A 37 -18.57 -8.71 -14.42
CA ALA A 37 -18.04 -7.56 -13.69
C ALA A 37 -17.65 -7.92 -12.24
N ALA A 38 -18.49 -8.70 -11.55
CA ALA A 38 -18.19 -9.20 -10.22
C ALA A 38 -16.92 -10.09 -10.23
N CYS A 39 -16.82 -11.01 -11.19
CA CYS A 39 -15.62 -11.84 -11.41
C CYS A 39 -14.36 -10.99 -11.61
N ALA A 40 -14.42 -10.02 -12.52
CA ALA A 40 -13.29 -9.11 -12.79
C ALA A 40 -12.83 -8.38 -11.52
N SER A 41 -13.78 -7.82 -10.76
CA SER A 41 -13.47 -7.11 -9.52
C SER A 41 -12.84 -8.02 -8.45
N GLY A 42 -13.39 -9.23 -8.26
CA GLY A 42 -12.85 -10.20 -7.30
C GLY A 42 -11.45 -10.68 -7.68
N CYS A 43 -11.20 -10.90 -8.97
CA CYS A 43 -9.87 -11.27 -9.45
C CYS A 43 -8.85 -10.13 -9.31
N ALA A 44 -9.24 -8.89 -9.60
CA ALA A 44 -8.38 -7.73 -9.35
C ALA A 44 -8.08 -7.53 -7.85
N ALA A 45 -9.04 -7.85 -6.98
CA ALA A 45 -8.85 -7.82 -5.53
C ALA A 45 -7.80 -8.85 -5.09
N LEU A 46 -7.95 -10.11 -5.52
CA LEU A 46 -7.06 -11.21 -5.17
C LEU A 46 -5.63 -11.05 -5.72
N CYS A 47 -5.49 -10.42 -6.88
CA CYS A 47 -4.20 -10.33 -7.56
C CYS A 47 -3.33 -9.13 -7.17
N ALA A 48 -3.84 -8.20 -6.36
CA ALA A 48 -3.12 -7.02 -5.88
C ALA A 48 -3.58 -6.64 -4.45
N PRO A 49 -3.09 -7.35 -3.41
CA PRO A 49 -3.66 -7.25 -2.06
C PRO A 49 -3.31 -5.96 -1.32
N SER A 50 -2.14 -5.36 -1.56
CA SER A 50 -1.70 -4.14 -0.87
C SER A 50 -1.78 -2.92 -1.79
N CYS A 51 -2.73 -2.03 -1.52
CA CYS A 51 -2.99 -0.85 -2.33
C CYS A 51 -3.42 0.35 -1.47
N PHE A 52 -3.43 1.52 -2.10
CA PHE A 52 -3.83 2.80 -1.51
C PHE A 52 -5.20 3.24 -2.06
N ALA A 53 -5.96 4.03 -1.30
CA ALA A 53 -7.21 4.61 -1.78
C ALA A 53 -6.97 5.81 -2.72
N ASP A 54 -7.99 6.19 -3.49
CA ASP A 54 -7.92 7.25 -4.52
C ASP A 54 -7.68 8.66 -3.95
N ASP A 55 -8.06 8.88 -2.68
CA ASP A 55 -7.85 10.11 -1.92
C ASP A 55 -6.47 10.19 -1.25
N THR A 56 -5.63 9.16 -1.41
CA THR A 56 -4.25 9.19 -0.95
C THR A 56 -3.48 10.29 -1.66
N THR A 57 -2.64 11.01 -0.93
CA THR A 57 -1.80 12.10 -1.40
C THR A 57 -0.35 11.81 -1.07
N LEU A 58 0.54 12.16 -2.00
CA LEU A 58 1.99 11.98 -1.88
C LEU A 58 2.67 13.33 -2.07
N GLN A 59 3.77 13.57 -1.35
CA GLN A 59 4.61 14.73 -1.60
C GLN A 59 5.70 14.35 -2.62
N LEU A 60 5.81 15.11 -3.71
CA LEU A 60 6.88 14.95 -4.69
C LEU A 60 8.18 15.57 -4.16
N ALA A 61 9.29 14.83 -4.26
CA ALA A 61 10.59 15.27 -3.77
C ALA A 61 11.26 16.35 -4.64
N GLU A 62 10.79 16.51 -5.88
CA GLU A 62 11.25 17.54 -6.81
C GLU A 62 10.67 18.92 -6.49
N LEU A 63 9.60 18.98 -5.71
CA LEU A 63 8.93 20.22 -5.36
C LEU A 63 9.58 20.85 -4.10
N PRO A 64 9.55 22.19 -3.97
CA PRO A 64 9.99 22.86 -2.75
C PRO A 64 9.32 22.28 -1.51
N ARG A 65 10.06 22.18 -0.39
CA ARG A 65 9.47 21.74 0.89
C ARG A 65 8.26 22.63 1.24
N GLY A 66 7.17 21.99 1.64
CA GLY A 66 5.89 22.67 1.92
C GLY A 66 4.99 22.87 0.69
N SER A 67 5.38 22.36 -0.48
CA SER A 67 4.47 22.29 -1.63
C SER A 67 3.27 21.40 -1.32
N SER A 68 2.14 21.71 -1.96
CA SER A 68 0.91 20.93 -1.84
C SER A 68 1.15 19.46 -2.21
N ALA A 69 0.56 18.56 -1.42
CA ALA A 69 0.55 17.14 -1.74
C ALA A 69 -0.23 16.89 -3.04
N VAL A 70 0.23 15.92 -3.83
CA VAL A 70 -0.35 15.53 -5.11
C VAL A 70 -1.18 14.27 -4.90
N LYS A 71 -2.37 14.18 -5.49
CA LYS A 71 -3.19 12.95 -5.40
C LYS A 71 -2.44 11.77 -6.02
N ILE A 72 -2.59 10.58 -5.44
CA ILE A 72 -1.88 9.39 -5.89
C ILE A 72 -2.15 9.09 -7.36
N GLY A 73 -3.37 9.30 -7.86
CA GLY A 73 -3.70 9.09 -9.27
C GLY A 73 -3.01 10.04 -10.26
N GLU A 74 -2.44 11.15 -9.77
CA GLU A 74 -1.70 12.12 -10.58
C GLU A 74 -0.18 11.86 -10.56
N VAL A 75 0.30 10.97 -9.69
CA VAL A 75 1.73 10.63 -9.57
C VAL A 75 2.14 9.69 -10.69
N GLN A 76 3.08 10.12 -11.52
CA GLN A 76 3.56 9.33 -12.67
C GLN A 76 4.79 8.49 -12.32
N THR A 77 4.96 7.36 -13.00
CA THR A 77 6.23 6.61 -12.99
C THR A 77 7.40 7.51 -13.39
N GLY A 78 8.55 7.32 -12.75
CA GLY A 78 9.75 8.14 -12.95
C GLY A 78 9.83 9.36 -12.02
N LYS A 79 8.73 9.72 -11.33
CA LYS A 79 8.74 10.77 -10.30
C LYS A 79 9.35 10.29 -9.00
N ARG A 80 9.88 11.22 -8.21
CA ARG A 80 10.38 10.93 -6.86
C ARG A 80 9.36 11.37 -5.81
N VAL A 81 9.02 10.47 -4.90
CA VAL A 81 8.16 10.72 -3.73
C VAL A 81 8.97 10.58 -2.45
N TRP A 82 8.53 11.21 -1.36
CA TRP A 82 9.21 11.04 -0.08
C TRP A 82 8.90 9.68 0.56
N THR A 83 9.92 9.09 1.18
CA THR A 83 9.83 7.98 2.12
C THR A 83 10.77 8.23 3.31
N LEU A 84 10.89 7.28 4.23
CA LEU A 84 11.90 7.29 5.28
C LEU A 84 12.98 6.23 5.00
N GLN A 85 14.23 6.61 5.30
CA GLN A 85 15.36 5.70 5.42
C GLN A 85 16.16 6.10 6.68
N ASN A 86 16.39 5.16 7.59
CA ASN A 86 17.05 5.40 8.88
C ASN A 86 16.40 6.56 9.66
N GLY A 87 15.06 6.65 9.63
CA GLY A 87 14.30 7.72 10.28
C GLY A 87 14.42 9.11 9.63
N GLN A 88 15.07 9.21 8.47
CA GLN A 88 15.25 10.47 7.75
C GLN A 88 14.46 10.48 6.43
N PRO A 89 13.87 11.62 6.03
CA PRO A 89 13.23 11.73 4.73
C PRO A 89 14.20 11.49 3.57
N MET A 90 13.85 10.56 2.68
CA MET A 90 14.62 10.23 1.49
C MET A 90 13.72 10.18 0.25
N PRO A 91 14.17 10.69 -0.91
CA PRO A 91 13.43 10.52 -2.17
C PRO A 91 13.47 9.07 -2.66
N ALA A 92 12.32 8.50 -2.98
CA ALA A 92 12.15 7.20 -3.61
C ALA A 92 11.57 7.34 -5.02
N LEU A 93 12.14 6.64 -5.99
CA LEU A 93 11.64 6.62 -7.37
C LEU A 93 10.34 5.81 -7.45
N VAL A 94 9.29 6.37 -8.04
CA VAL A 94 8.06 5.65 -8.39
C VAL A 94 8.33 4.82 -9.63
N VAL A 95 8.25 3.50 -9.50
CA VAL A 95 8.47 2.56 -10.61
C VAL A 95 7.16 2.11 -11.23
N GLU A 96 6.09 2.11 -10.44
CA GLU A 96 4.77 1.70 -10.89
C GLU A 96 3.71 2.50 -10.15
N ASN A 97 2.69 2.95 -10.88
CA ASN A 97 1.47 3.46 -10.31
C ASN A 97 0.29 3.12 -11.23
N ARG A 98 -0.61 2.24 -10.78
CA ARG A 98 -1.75 1.78 -11.58
C ARG A 98 -3.04 1.88 -10.79
N ARG A 99 -4.04 2.49 -11.42
CA ARG A 99 -5.42 2.55 -10.93
C ARG A 99 -6.15 1.25 -11.25
N LEU A 100 -6.84 0.68 -10.27
CA LEU A 100 -7.69 -0.49 -10.42
C LEU A 100 -9.09 -0.16 -9.91
N GLU A 101 -10.11 -0.51 -10.69
CA GLU A 101 -11.52 -0.37 -10.34
C GLU A 101 -12.09 -1.72 -9.88
N GLY A 102 -13.02 -1.70 -8.93
CA GLY A 102 -13.61 -2.90 -8.35
C GLY A 102 -14.37 -2.61 -7.06
N SER A 103 -14.45 -3.60 -6.17
CA SER A 103 -14.91 -3.42 -4.79
C SER A 103 -13.83 -3.99 -3.89
N PHE A 104 -13.26 -3.15 -3.03
CA PHE A 104 -12.15 -3.55 -2.18
C PHE A 104 -12.41 -3.15 -0.73
N GLY A 105 -12.03 -4.05 0.19
CA GLY A 105 -11.97 -3.75 1.62
C GLY A 105 -10.77 -2.87 1.95
N PHE A 106 -11.03 -1.81 2.71
CA PHE A 106 -10.06 -0.85 3.18
C PHE A 106 -10.19 -0.66 4.69
N VAL A 107 -9.09 -0.21 5.28
CA VAL A 107 -9.02 0.31 6.64
C VAL A 107 -8.71 1.80 6.53
N GLU A 108 -9.60 2.63 7.07
CA GLU A 108 -9.34 4.05 7.32
C GLU A 108 -8.69 4.17 8.70
N LEU A 109 -7.49 4.72 8.73
CA LEU A 109 -6.67 4.90 9.93
C LEU A 109 -6.59 6.39 10.25
N ALA A 110 -6.86 6.75 11.51
CA ALA A 110 -6.64 8.09 12.03
C ALA A 110 -5.44 8.08 12.97
N VAL A 111 -4.34 8.69 12.55
CA VAL A 111 -3.07 8.74 13.28
C VAL A 111 -2.88 10.14 13.84
N VAL A 112 -2.72 10.24 15.16
CA VAL A 112 -2.60 11.52 15.87
C VAL A 112 -1.19 11.72 16.39
N SER A 113 -0.59 12.88 16.13
CA SER A 113 0.70 13.29 16.67
C SER A 113 0.72 14.79 16.92
N GLU A 114 1.15 15.21 18.11
CA GLU A 114 1.30 16.64 18.46
C GLU A 114 0.03 17.49 18.19
N GLY A 115 -1.16 16.89 18.33
CA GLY A 115 -2.45 17.55 18.06
C GLY A 115 -2.84 17.63 16.58
N MET A 116 -2.02 17.11 15.67
CA MET A 116 -2.35 16.91 14.26
C MET A 116 -2.93 15.51 14.07
N GLU A 117 -4.07 15.43 13.38
CA GLU A 117 -4.64 14.17 12.91
C GLU A 117 -4.34 14.00 11.43
N VAL A 118 -3.84 12.83 11.06
CA VAL A 118 -3.58 12.42 9.69
C VAL A 118 -4.38 11.17 9.40
N ASN A 119 -5.17 11.22 8.34
CA ASN A 119 -5.99 10.09 7.91
C ASN A 119 -5.34 9.40 6.71
N ILE A 120 -5.28 8.08 6.71
CA ILE A 120 -4.82 7.27 5.57
C ILE A 120 -5.77 6.10 5.36
N THR A 121 -6.08 5.80 4.09
CA THR A 121 -6.97 4.70 3.71
C THR A 121 -6.23 3.71 2.82
N ILE A 122 -6.08 2.47 3.31
CA ILE A 122 -5.29 1.39 2.70
C ILE A 122 -6.05 0.09 2.72
N THR A 123 -5.74 -0.86 1.83
CA THR A 123 -6.43 -2.15 1.81
C THR A 123 -6.18 -2.95 3.09
N GLU A 124 -7.10 -3.85 3.44
CA GLU A 124 -7.00 -4.67 4.67
C GLU A 124 -5.71 -5.50 4.77
N ASP A 125 -5.23 -6.00 3.64
CA ASP A 125 -4.00 -6.77 3.49
C ASP A 125 -2.79 -5.90 3.12
N HIS A 126 -2.85 -4.59 3.40
CA HIS A 126 -1.73 -3.70 3.18
C HIS A 126 -0.67 -3.86 4.28
N ASN A 127 0.60 -3.96 3.89
CA ASN A 127 1.73 -4.08 4.80
C ASN A 127 2.07 -2.72 5.44
N MET A 128 1.88 -2.61 6.74
CA MET A 128 2.10 -1.38 7.51
C MET A 128 3.24 -1.54 8.51
N PRO A 129 4.23 -0.63 8.51
CA PRO A 129 5.21 -0.58 9.57
C PRO A 129 4.58 0.00 10.84
N ARG A 130 4.83 -0.65 11.97
CA ARG A 130 4.51 -0.12 13.30
C ARG A 130 5.66 -0.34 14.26
N LEU A 131 5.71 0.44 15.32
CA LEU A 131 6.70 0.27 16.38
C LEU A 131 6.40 -1.00 17.19
N ARG A 132 7.38 -1.91 17.32
CA ARG A 132 7.21 -3.19 18.03
C ARG A 132 6.88 -3.01 19.51
N ARG A 133 7.45 -1.97 20.13
CA ARG A 133 7.22 -1.63 21.55
C ARG A 133 7.23 -0.11 21.69
N PRO A 134 6.33 0.47 22.51
CA PRO A 134 6.41 1.88 22.85
C PRO A 134 7.81 2.19 23.40
N HIS A 135 8.54 3.09 22.71
CA HIS A 135 9.84 3.53 23.15
C HIS A 135 9.66 4.84 23.94
N PRO A 136 10.29 5.03 25.11
CA PRO A 136 10.15 6.25 25.89
C PRO A 136 10.78 7.48 25.23
N SER A 137 11.59 7.29 24.17
CA SER A 137 12.12 8.40 23.37
C SER A 137 11.22 8.73 22.18
N ALA A 138 11.12 10.02 21.85
CA ALA A 138 10.45 10.48 20.64
C ALA A 138 11.15 10.04 19.33
N SER A 139 12.42 9.63 19.41
CA SER A 139 13.16 9.02 18.29
C SER A 139 12.87 7.53 18.18
N PHE A 140 12.73 7.03 16.95
CA PHE A 140 12.68 5.61 16.63
C PHE A 140 13.75 5.26 15.58
N SER A 141 14.22 4.02 15.59
CA SER A 141 15.00 3.43 14.50
C SER A 141 14.10 2.57 13.62
N GLU A 142 14.46 2.37 12.36
CA GLU A 142 13.78 1.40 11.48
C GLU A 142 13.92 -0.04 11.99
N GLU A 143 14.92 -0.33 12.82
CA GLU A 143 15.09 -1.62 13.48
C GLU A 143 14.03 -1.90 14.54
N ASP A 144 13.41 -0.85 15.07
CA ASP A 144 12.32 -0.94 16.05
C ASP A 144 10.96 -1.19 15.37
N LEU A 145 10.90 -1.07 14.03
CA LEU A 145 9.70 -1.28 13.26
C LEU A 145 9.54 -2.75 12.88
N GLU A 146 8.37 -3.28 13.21
CA GLU A 146 7.85 -4.52 12.63
C GLU A 146 6.82 -4.20 11.57
N VAL A 147 6.41 -5.21 10.82
CA VAL A 147 5.50 -5.05 9.70
C VAL A 147 4.28 -5.96 9.89
N VAL A 148 3.10 -5.34 9.89
CA VAL A 148 1.81 -6.01 10.12
C VAL A 148 0.83 -5.69 9.01
N LEU A 149 -0.25 -6.46 8.90
CA LEU A 149 -1.32 -6.08 7.98
C LEU A 149 -2.14 -4.92 8.55
N ALA A 150 -2.71 -4.09 7.69
CA ALA A 150 -3.55 -2.97 8.09
C ALA A 150 -4.71 -3.41 8.99
N LYS A 151 -5.33 -4.56 8.70
CA LYS A 151 -6.39 -5.16 9.52
C LYS A 151 -5.92 -5.71 10.87
N GLU A 152 -4.61 -5.89 11.07
CA GLU A 152 -4.00 -6.38 12.31
C GLU A 152 -3.55 -5.22 13.23
N LEU A 153 -3.62 -3.97 12.75
CA LEU A 153 -3.33 -2.79 13.55
C LEU A 153 -4.36 -2.63 14.68
N MET A 154 -3.89 -2.11 15.81
CA MET A 154 -4.71 -1.88 17.00
C MET A 154 -4.64 -0.42 17.45
N LEU A 155 -5.71 0.10 18.04
CA LEU A 155 -5.69 1.42 18.67
C LEU A 155 -4.56 1.49 19.71
N GLY A 156 -3.78 2.56 19.67
CA GLY A 156 -2.58 2.72 20.48
C GLY A 156 -1.28 2.28 19.80
N ASP A 157 -1.35 1.57 18.67
CA ASP A 157 -0.16 1.29 17.85
C ASP A 157 0.51 2.61 17.42
N MET A 158 1.84 2.61 17.40
CA MET A 158 2.62 3.79 17.01
C MET A 158 3.20 3.62 15.61
N MET A 159 3.09 4.67 14.80
CA MET A 159 3.51 4.68 13.40
C MET A 159 4.40 5.88 13.13
N ALA A 160 5.35 5.72 12.22
CA ALA A 160 6.17 6.82 11.75
C ALA A 160 5.35 7.76 10.86
N ILE A 161 5.36 9.05 11.17
CA ILE A 161 4.73 10.08 10.37
C ILE A 161 5.70 11.22 10.05
N HIS A 162 5.42 11.94 8.99
CA HIS A 162 6.15 13.14 8.57
C HIS A 162 5.22 14.35 8.60
N THR A 163 5.48 15.23 9.56
CA THR A 163 4.76 16.50 9.76
C THR A 163 5.62 17.67 9.29
N PRO A 164 5.10 18.91 9.26
CA PRO A 164 5.93 20.09 9.02
C PRO A 164 7.08 20.27 10.02
N GLY A 165 6.95 19.71 11.23
CA GLY A 165 7.99 19.71 12.27
C GLY A 165 9.09 18.68 12.06
N GLY A 166 8.93 17.77 11.09
CA GLY A 166 9.85 16.69 10.80
C GLY A 166 9.22 15.31 10.96
N VAL A 167 10.06 14.30 11.15
CA VAL A 167 9.62 12.92 11.38
C VAL A 167 9.31 12.73 12.86
N SER A 168 8.13 12.23 13.18
CA SER A 168 7.69 11.92 14.54
C SER A 168 6.95 10.58 14.59
N LEU A 169 6.61 10.14 15.80
CA LEU A 169 5.66 9.04 16.00
C LEU A 169 4.25 9.59 16.17
N GLY A 170 3.30 8.95 15.50
CA GLY A 170 1.87 9.16 15.70
C GLY A 170 1.21 7.92 16.31
N VAL A 171 0.20 8.14 17.13
CA VAL A 171 -0.61 7.09 17.77
C VAL A 171 -1.84 6.83 16.93
N LEU A 172 -2.13 5.57 16.62
CA LEU A 172 -3.35 5.17 15.96
C LEU A 172 -4.55 5.37 16.91
N ALA A 173 -5.38 6.36 16.63
CA ALA A 173 -6.50 6.78 17.48
C ALA A 173 -7.86 6.35 16.91
N GLY A 174 -7.94 6.06 15.61
CA GLY A 174 -9.16 5.60 14.94
C GLY A 174 -8.85 4.53 13.90
N LEU A 175 -9.78 3.57 13.77
CA LEU A 175 -9.72 2.48 12.81
C LEU A 175 -11.14 2.14 12.35
N HIS A 176 -11.39 2.25 11.04
CA HIS A 176 -12.69 1.94 10.46
C HIS A 176 -12.55 1.08 9.20
N LEU A 177 -13.34 0.01 9.11
CA LEU A 177 -13.44 -0.78 7.89
C LEU A 177 -14.41 -0.12 6.92
N VAL A 178 -13.98 0.05 5.67
CA VAL A 178 -14.78 0.66 4.61
C VAL A 178 -14.63 -0.11 3.30
N GLN A 179 -15.59 0.06 2.39
CA GLN A 179 -15.50 -0.44 1.02
C GLN A 179 -15.30 0.74 0.07
N LYS A 180 -14.36 0.63 -0.86
CA LYS A 180 -14.14 1.66 -1.90
C LYS A 180 -14.09 1.02 -3.29
N GLY A 181 -14.47 1.81 -4.29
CA GLY A 181 -14.57 1.37 -5.68
C GLY A 181 -13.26 1.38 -6.47
N VAL A 182 -12.22 2.02 -5.92
CA VAL A 182 -10.96 2.30 -6.60
C VAL A 182 -9.81 2.07 -5.64
N LYS A 183 -8.72 1.48 -6.15
CA LYS A 183 -7.44 1.39 -5.45
C LYS A 183 -6.27 1.71 -6.40
N HIS A 184 -5.15 2.13 -5.84
CA HIS A 184 -3.90 2.37 -6.56
C HIS A 184 -2.83 1.38 -6.12
N VAL A 185 -2.27 0.66 -7.09
CA VAL A 185 -1.07 -0.17 -6.93
C VAL A 185 0.13 0.74 -7.20
N LEU A 186 0.72 1.23 -6.12
CA LEU A 186 1.95 2.04 -6.15
C LEU A 186 3.12 1.14 -5.78
N SER A 187 4.22 1.23 -6.52
CA SER A 187 5.50 0.64 -6.15
C SER A 187 6.61 1.68 -6.27
N THR A 188 7.44 1.77 -5.24
CA THR A 188 8.65 2.59 -5.23
C THR A 188 9.90 1.73 -5.22
N ALA A 189 11.01 2.27 -5.69
CA ALA A 189 12.29 1.55 -5.70
C ALA A 189 12.71 1.13 -4.28
N THR A 190 12.39 1.93 -3.25
CA THR A 190 12.72 1.61 -1.85
C THR A 190 11.74 0.64 -1.19
N GLY A 191 10.58 0.35 -1.80
CA GLY A 191 9.54 -0.50 -1.19
C GLY A 191 8.70 0.22 -0.12
N SER A 192 8.80 1.54 -0.04
CA SER A 192 8.14 2.37 0.97
C SER A 192 7.79 3.77 0.47
N VAL A 193 6.83 4.43 1.13
CA VAL A 193 6.40 5.79 0.81
C VAL A 193 5.80 6.48 2.04
N LEU A 194 5.83 7.81 2.10
CA LEU A 194 5.03 8.62 3.02
C LEU A 194 3.68 8.97 2.37
N ALA A 195 2.67 8.14 2.61
CA ALA A 195 1.31 8.31 2.10
C ALA A 195 0.47 9.10 3.09
N ASN A 196 -0.07 10.26 2.66
CA ASN A 196 -0.66 11.26 3.55
C ASN A 196 0.29 11.71 4.68
N GLY A 197 1.61 11.48 4.53
CA GLY A 197 2.59 11.70 5.59
C GLY A 197 2.78 10.51 6.54
N VAL A 198 2.04 9.41 6.42
CA VAL A 198 2.26 8.18 7.19
C VAL A 198 3.20 7.24 6.43
N LEU A 199 4.21 6.68 7.10
CA LEU A 199 5.10 5.69 6.49
C LEU A 199 4.29 4.40 6.19
N SER A 200 4.32 3.98 4.94
CA SER A 200 3.64 2.79 4.45
C SER A 200 4.56 1.97 3.54
N SER A 201 4.33 0.66 3.47
CA SER A 201 4.97 -0.16 2.44
C SER A 201 4.38 0.14 1.07
N THR A 202 5.14 -0.14 0.03
CA THR A 202 4.63 -0.29 -1.34
C THR A 202 4.75 -1.74 -1.84
N ILE A 203 5.06 -2.66 -0.92
CA ILE A 203 5.27 -4.09 -1.15
C ILE A 203 3.96 -4.85 -0.87
N CYS A 204 3.50 -5.63 -1.84
CA CYS A 204 2.30 -6.45 -1.70
C CYS A 204 2.54 -7.71 -0.83
N ASP A 205 1.66 -7.97 0.15
CA ASP A 205 1.69 -9.23 0.92
C ASP A 205 1.39 -10.45 0.03
N GLY A 206 1.96 -11.60 0.37
CA GLY A 206 1.45 -12.90 -0.07
C GLY A 206 2.03 -13.51 -1.34
N ARG A 207 3.09 -12.98 -1.96
CA ARG A 207 3.71 -13.61 -3.15
C ARG A 207 5.22 -13.77 -3.12
N GLU A 208 5.88 -12.88 -2.42
CA GLU A 208 7.32 -12.94 -2.24
C GLU A 208 7.58 -13.57 -0.87
N LYS A 209 8.31 -14.69 -0.80
CA LYS A 209 8.74 -15.36 0.45
C LYS A 209 9.69 -14.49 1.30
N VAL A 210 9.75 -13.21 1.01
CA VAL A 210 10.88 -12.32 1.30
C VAL A 210 10.39 -11.17 2.19
N TYR A 211 9.37 -11.48 2.99
CA TYR A 211 8.79 -10.59 3.96
C TYR A 211 9.11 -11.11 5.35
N ASN A 212 9.93 -10.36 6.07
CA ASN A 212 10.18 -10.63 7.47
C ASN A 212 9.28 -9.73 8.31
N ARG A 213 8.11 -10.26 8.73
CA ARG A 213 7.14 -9.55 9.61
C ARG A 213 7.83 -8.92 10.83
N SER A 214 8.88 -9.53 11.34
CA SER A 214 9.58 -9.03 12.52
C SER A 214 10.49 -7.85 12.24
N SER A 215 10.88 -7.55 10.99
CA SER A 215 11.85 -6.49 10.67
C SER A 215 11.50 -5.76 9.39
N TRP A 216 11.15 -4.48 9.56
CA TRP A 216 10.94 -3.55 8.45
C TRP A 216 12.18 -3.37 7.58
N SER A 217 13.33 -3.09 8.20
CA SER A 217 14.59 -2.87 7.47
C SER A 217 15.01 -4.08 6.63
N MET A 218 14.90 -5.29 7.17
CA MET A 218 15.19 -6.51 6.42
C MET A 218 14.20 -6.72 5.27
N THR A 219 12.91 -6.40 5.47
CA THR A 219 11.89 -6.47 4.43
C THR A 219 12.23 -5.53 3.25
N LEU A 220 12.62 -4.29 3.53
CA LEU A 220 13.02 -3.34 2.47
C LEU A 220 14.33 -3.76 1.77
N GLN A 221 15.31 -4.26 2.52
CA GLN A 221 16.57 -4.75 1.95
C GLN A 221 16.32 -5.92 0.99
N GLN A 222 15.46 -6.85 1.41
CA GLN A 222 15.06 -8.01 0.63
C GLN A 222 14.31 -7.61 -0.65
N TRP A 223 13.37 -6.66 -0.55
CA TRP A 223 12.69 -6.05 -1.69
C TRP A 223 13.69 -5.46 -2.69
N TRP A 224 14.63 -4.64 -2.21
CA TRP A 224 15.66 -4.02 -3.05
C TRP A 224 16.52 -5.07 -3.75
N ALA A 225 16.99 -6.09 -3.03
CA ALA A 225 17.86 -7.13 -3.58
C ALA A 225 17.19 -7.91 -4.73
N MET A 226 15.89 -8.22 -4.61
CA MET A 226 15.15 -8.93 -5.66
C MET A 226 14.88 -8.08 -6.89
N HIS A 227 14.76 -6.76 -6.71
CA HIS A 227 14.30 -5.85 -7.75
C HIS A 227 15.38 -4.89 -8.25
N ALA A 228 16.63 -5.05 -7.80
CA ALA A 228 17.76 -4.20 -8.17
C ALA A 228 17.90 -4.03 -9.69
N GLU A 229 17.69 -5.10 -10.47
CA GLU A 229 17.71 -5.03 -11.95
C GLU A 229 16.64 -4.10 -12.53
N ARG A 230 15.47 -3.99 -11.89
CA ARG A 230 14.40 -3.06 -12.32
C ARG A 230 14.71 -1.61 -11.95
N PHE A 231 15.60 -1.40 -10.99
CA PHE A 231 15.91 -0.08 -10.43
C PHE A 231 17.20 0.53 -10.98
N ALA A 232 18.00 -0.24 -11.73
CA ALA A 232 19.26 0.20 -12.32
C ALA A 232 19.11 1.13 -13.56
N LEU A 233 17.98 1.85 -13.65
CA LEU A 233 17.67 2.80 -14.72
C LEU A 233 18.44 4.12 -14.60
#